data_AF-A0A169RD13-F1
#
_entry.id   AF-A0A169RD13-F1
#
_cell.length_a   1.000
_cell.length_b   1.000
_cell.length_c   1.000
_cell.angle_alpha   90.00
_cell.angle_beta   90.00
_cell.angle_gamma   90.00
#
_symmetry.space_group_name_H-M   'P 1'
#
loop_
_entity.id
_entity.type
_entity.pdbx_description
1 polymer ?
#
loop_
_entity_poly.entity_id
_entity_poly.type
_entity_poly.pdbx_seq_one_letter_code
_entity_poly.pdbx_strand_id
1 'polypeptide(L)' 'MSFTVSAGTASRNYSWQHGSLLSALEQGLSLITSGLSDVRIVDSEGRSHSPAALYQRMFGGAQPAEEAAQPRARAA' A
#
# COMPACT_ATOMS: atom_id res chain seq x y z
N MET A 1 -16.64 0.18 10.24
CA MET A 1 -15.42 -0.15 9.47
C MET A 1 -14.24 -0.11 10.41
N SER A 2 -13.41 -1.15 10.44
CA SER A 2 -12.11 -1.19 11.11
C SER A 2 -11.00 -1.53 10.11
N PHE A 3 -9.82 -0.99 10.35
CA PHE A 3 -8.62 -1.26 9.57
C PHE A 3 -7.49 -1.64 10.53
N THR A 4 -6.76 -2.70 10.20
CA THR A 4 -5.57 -3.12 10.96
C THR A 4 -4.34 -2.75 10.16
N VAL A 5 -3.47 -1.92 10.72
CA VAL A 5 -2.13 -1.70 10.19
C VAL A 5 -1.21 -2.69 10.88
N SER A 6 -0.46 -3.47 10.13
CA SER A 6 0.61 -4.31 10.67
C SER A 6 1.93 -3.94 10.01
N ALA A 7 3.01 -3.99 10.78
CA ALA A 7 4.35 -3.73 10.29
C ALA A 7 5.36 -4.50 11.14
N GLY A 8 6.49 -4.86 10.55
CA GLY A 8 7.45 -5.67 11.27
C GLY A 8 8.87 -5.56 10.75
N THR A 9 9.76 -6.17 11.52
CA THR A 9 11.08 -6.59 11.06
C THR A 9 11.10 -8.10 11.04
N ALA A 10 12.17 -8.71 10.54
CA ALA A 10 12.34 -10.17 10.56
C ALA A 10 12.14 -10.80 11.96
N SER A 11 12.29 -10.02 13.04
CA SER A 11 12.23 -10.49 14.42
C SER A 11 10.96 -10.13 15.18
N ARG A 12 10.15 -9.16 14.71
CA ARG A 12 8.97 -8.68 15.45
C ARG A 12 7.91 -8.11 14.53
N ASN A 13 6.65 -8.44 14.83
CA ASN A 13 5.48 -7.86 14.19
C ASN A 13 4.71 -6.99 15.20
N TYR A 14 4.21 -5.87 14.72
CA TYR A 14 3.38 -4.91 15.44
C TYR A 14 2.06 -4.74 14.71
N SER A 15 0.99 -4.38 15.43
CA SER A 15 -0.33 -4.18 14.84
C SER A 15 -1.12 -3.12 15.58
N TRP A 16 -1.85 -2.29 14.82
CA TRP A 16 -2.65 -1.17 15.31
C TRP A 16 -4.03 -1.18 14.65
N GLN A 17 -5.05 -0.78 15.40
CA GLN A 17 -6.43 -0.70 14.91
C GLN A 17 -6.80 0.77 14.64
N HIS A 18 -7.50 1.01 13.54
CA HIS A 18 -7.98 2.32 13.14
C HIS A 18 -9.46 2.26 12.71
N GLY A 19 -10.21 3.32 13.03
CA GLY A 19 -11.63 3.45 12.66
C GLY A 19 -11.86 3.99 11.24
N SER A 20 -10.79 4.41 10.54
CA SER A 20 -10.88 4.97 9.19
C SER A 20 -9.72 4.53 8.30
N LEU A 21 -9.95 4.50 6.99
CA LEU A 21 -8.92 4.16 6.00
C LEU A 21 -7.81 5.23 5.96
N LEU A 22 -8.17 6.51 6.07
CA LEU A 22 -7.21 7.61 6.01
C LEU A 22 -6.23 7.53 7.18
N SER A 23 -6.72 7.33 8.41
CA SER A 23 -5.85 7.19 9.59
C SER A 23 -4.96 5.93 9.51
N ALA A 24 -5.47 4.82 8.97
CA ALA A 24 -4.68 3.62 8.73
C ALA A 24 -3.59 3.87 7.67
N LEU A 25 -3.91 4.62 6.63
CA LEU A 25 -2.97 5.00 5.57
C LEU A 25 -1.86 5.92 6.10
N GLU A 26 -2.21 6.96 6.84
CA GLU A 26 -1.25 7.87 7.48
C GLU A 26 -0.30 7.11 8.42
N GLN A 27 -0.84 6.19 9.22
CA GLN A 27 -0.02 5.32 10.07
C GLN A 27 0.91 4.44 9.23
N GLY A 28 0.39 3.79 8.18
CA GLY A 28 1.18 2.95 7.29
C GLY A 28 2.33 3.70 6.62
N LEU A 29 2.07 4.90 6.09
CA LEU A 29 3.10 5.75 5.49
C LEU A 29 4.14 6.18 6.53
N SER A 30 3.72 6.54 7.74
CA SER A 30 4.64 6.88 8.84
C SER A 30 5.55 5.73 9.25
N LEU A 31 5.06 4.48 9.20
CA LEU A 31 5.88 3.29 9.49
C LEU A 31 6.89 3.03 8.38
N ILE A 32 6.51 3.21 7.11
CA ILE A 32 7.41 3.12 5.96
C ILE A 32 8.52 4.16 6.06
N THR A 33 8.18 5.42 6.34
CA THR A 33 9.19 6.49 6.48
C THR A 33 10.10 6.28 7.68
N SER A 34 9.60 5.59 8.72
CA SER A 34 10.40 5.17 9.88
C SER A 34 11.30 3.96 9.60
N GLY A 35 11.28 3.40 8.39
CA GLY A 35 12.13 2.29 7.96
C GLY A 35 11.60 0.90 8.34
N LEU A 36 10.34 0.77 8.78
CA LEU A 36 9.74 -0.54 9.00
C LEU A 36 9.39 -1.22 7.67
N SER A 37 9.58 -2.53 7.66
CA SER A 37 9.28 -3.39 6.52
C SER A 37 7.93 -4.08 6.71
N ASP A 38 7.45 -4.75 5.66
CA ASP A 38 6.21 -5.55 5.69
C ASP A 38 4.97 -4.77 6.13
N VAL A 39 4.91 -3.46 5.84
CA VAL A 39 3.77 -2.62 6.23
C VAL A 39 2.55 -2.98 5.38
N ARG A 40 1.49 -3.46 6.04
CA ARG A 40 0.23 -3.87 5.42
C ARG A 40 -0.97 -3.29 6.15
N ILE A 41 -2.00 -2.96 5.38
CA ILE A 41 -3.29 -2.49 5.87
C ILE A 41 -4.32 -3.56 5.53
N VAL A 42 -4.97 -4.12 6.54
CA VAL A 42 -6.05 -5.09 6.40
C VAL A 42 -7.37 -4.39 6.66
N ASP A 43 -8.32 -4.48 5.74
CA ASP A 43 -9.66 -3.93 5.93
C ASP A 43 -10.59 -4.87 6.71
N SER A 44 -11.83 -4.42 6.92
CA SER A 44 -12.84 -5.19 7.67
C SER A 44 -13.29 -6.49 6.97
N GLU A 45 -13.02 -6.61 5.67
CA GLU A 45 -13.31 -7.80 4.86
C GLU A 45 -12.10 -8.75 4.82
N GLY A 46 -11.01 -8.43 5.54
CA GLY A 46 -9.78 -9.23 5.59
C GLY A 46 -8.86 -9.01 4.38
N ARG A 47 -9.16 -8.06 3.49
CA ARG A 47 -8.32 -7.78 2.32
C ARG A 47 -7.08 -7.02 2.74
N SER A 48 -5.94 -7.46 2.25
CA SER A 48 -4.64 -6.85 2.55
C SER A 48 -4.20 -5.91 1.43
N HIS A 49 -3.72 -4.75 1.82
CA HIS A 49 -3.27 -3.70 0.91
C HIS A 49 -1.95 -3.11 1.37
N SER A 50 -1.07 -2.76 0.43
CA SER A 50 0.09 -1.93 0.76
C SER A 50 -0.34 -0.46 0.89
N PRO A 51 0.28 0.33 1.79
CA PRO A 51 0.00 1.77 1.89
C PRO A 51 0.16 2.50 0.56
N ALA A 52 1.17 2.16 -0.24
CA ALA A 52 1.40 2.77 -1.55
C ALA A 52 0.25 2.51 -2.53
N ALA A 53 -0.27 1.28 -2.61
CA ALA A 53 -1.38 0.96 -3.51
C ALA A 53 -2.68 1.69 -3.10
N LEU A 54 -2.92 1.83 -1.80
CA LEU A 54 -4.05 2.61 -1.28
C LEU A 54 -3.90 4.11 -1.56
N TYR A 55 -2.69 4.65 -1.38
CA TYR A 55 -2.39 6.04 -1.71
C TYR A 55 -2.64 6.32 -3.19
N GLN A 56 -2.12 5.46 -4.08
CA GLN A 56 -2.34 5.58 -5.53
C GLN A 56 -3.82 5.46 -5.90
N ARG A 57 -4.56 4.53 -5.30
CA ARG A 57 -6.01 4.41 -5.54
C ARG A 57 -6.79 5.66 -5.12
N MET A 58 -6.40 6.30 -4.02
CA MET A 58 -7.13 7.44 -3.45
C MET A 58 -6.74 8.78 -4.09
N PHE A 59 -5.46 8.95 -4.43
CA PHE A 59 -4.89 10.23 -4.84
C PHE A 59 -4.18 10.20 -6.20
N GLY A 60 -3.87 9.02 -6.73
CA GLY A 60 -3.08 8.86 -7.96
C GLY A 60 -3.82 9.23 -9.25
N GLY A 61 -5.14 9.43 -9.19
CA GLY A 61 -5.97 9.51 -10.39
C GLY A 61 -5.88 8.22 -11.23
N ALA A 62 -6.74 8.07 -12.24
CA ALA A 62 -6.52 7.02 -13.22
C ALA A 62 -5.24 7.36 -13.99
N GLN A 63 -4.08 6.83 -13.59
CA GLN A 63 -2.97 6.74 -14.51
C GLN A 63 -3.44 5.81 -15.64
N PRO A 64 -3.54 6.28 -16.89
CA PRO A 64 -3.71 5.36 -18.00
C PRO A 64 -2.53 4.40 -17.92
N ALA A 65 -2.84 3.14 -17.65
CA ALA A 65 -1.87 2.07 -17.74
C ALA A 65 -1.30 2.09 -19.15
N GLU A 66 -0.09 2.61 -19.30
CA GLU A 66 0.94 2.05 -20.16
C GLU A 66 0.47 1.57 -21.55
N GLU A 67 -0.34 2.36 -22.26
CA GLU A 67 -0.53 2.17 -23.71
C GLU A 67 0.60 2.87 -24.46
N ALA A 68 1.84 2.42 -24.27
CA ALA A 68 2.93 2.62 -25.23
C ALA A 68 4.20 1.81 -24.91
N ALA A 69 4.11 0.64 -24.25
CA ALA A 69 5.16 -0.37 -24.40
C ALA A 69 5.05 -0.99 -25.81
N GLN A 70 5.31 -0.18 -26.83
CA GLN A 70 5.38 -0.62 -28.22
C GLN A 70 6.58 -1.56 -28.34
N PRO A 71 6.38 -2.82 -28.77
CA PRO A 71 7.48 -3.75 -28.91
C PRO A 71 8.42 -3.19 -29.97
N ARG A 72 9.67 -2.98 -29.58
CA ARG A 72 10.77 -2.62 -30.46
C ARG A 72 10.97 -3.76 -31.45
N ALA A 73 10.23 -3.72 -32.56
CA ALA A 73 10.41 -4.62 -33.67
C ALA A 73 11.84 -4.43 -34.19
N ARG A 74 12.70 -5.41 -33.91
CA ARG A 74 13.91 -5.66 -34.69
C ARG A 74 13.46 -5.93 -36.13
N ALA A 75 13.83 -5.07 -37.06
CA ALA A 75 13.94 -5.42 -38.46
C ALA A 75 15.42 -5.34 -38.85
N ALA A 76 15.83 -6.39 -39.57
CA ALA A 76 17.19 -6.73 -40.00
C ALA A 76 17.72 -5.80 -41.10
#